data_AF-A0A928YP14-F1
#
_entry.id   AF-A0A928YP14-F1
#
_cell.length_a   1.000
_cell.length_b   1.000
_cell.length_c   1.000
_cell.angle_alpha   90.00
_cell.angle_beta   90.00
_cell.angle_gamma   90.00
#
_symmetry.space_group_name_H-M   'P 1'
#
loop_
_entity.id
_entity.type
_entity.pdbx_description
1 polymer ?
#
loop_
_entity_poly.entity_id
_entity_poly.type
_entity_poly.pdbx_seq_one_letter_code
_entity_poly.pdbx_strand_id
1 'polypeptide(L)'
;MPEVNEFRIQLIYQCNSPTEDTRIALASVFSGTINCFVTFRGSSEPEPNSSSTRWRSVADQKNKNYYFENVLNPRTFWLDFAKFDLIAEAKSIKLSLDRNVCVNGLLNSIFRPAEPFKFWECSSLMLIYSWLSEDILP
;
A
#
# COMPACT_ATOMS: atom_id res chain seq x y z
N MET A 1 9.28 21.37 0.51
CA MET A 1 8.48 20.54 -0.43
C MET A 1 7.10 20.44 0.20
N PRO A 2 6.01 20.85 -0.46
CA PRO A 2 4.72 20.91 0.21
C PRO A 2 4.19 19.50 0.46
N GLU A 3 3.66 19.28 1.66
CA GLU A 3 3.00 18.05 2.07
C GLU A 3 1.87 17.72 1.10
N VAL A 4 2.04 16.62 0.38
CA VAL A 4 0.93 16.03 -0.38
C VAL A 4 0.06 15.34 0.67
N ASN A 5 -1.12 15.91 0.93
CA ASN A 5 -2.16 15.28 1.75
C ASN A 5 -2.47 13.90 1.14
N GLU A 6 -1.87 12.85 1.69
CA GLU A 6 -2.10 11.48 1.28
C GLU A 6 -3.42 10.98 1.86
N PHE A 7 -4.53 11.20 1.14
CA PHE A 7 -5.76 10.48 1.41
C PHE A 7 -5.57 9.00 1.05
N ARG A 8 -5.58 8.13 2.07
CA ARG A 8 -5.54 6.68 1.92
C ARG A 8 -6.98 6.15 1.82
N ILE A 9 -7.46 5.95 0.60
CA ILE A 9 -8.73 5.26 0.37
C ILE A 9 -8.41 3.78 0.17
N GLN A 10 -8.77 2.94 1.14
CA GLN A 10 -8.67 1.48 1.03
C GLN A 10 -10.02 0.92 0.58
N LEU A 11 -10.12 0.54 -0.69
CA LEU A 11 -11.30 -0.13 -1.25
C LEU A 11 -11.13 -1.64 -1.10
N ILE A 12 -12.11 -2.29 -0.48
CA ILE A 12 -12.18 -3.76 -0.38
C ILE A 12 -13.09 -4.25 -1.50
N TYR A 13 -12.52 -4.91 -2.51
CA TYR A 13 -13.27 -5.53 -3.59
C TYR A 13 -13.19 -7.05 -3.47
N GLN A 14 -14.34 -7.71 -3.47
CA GLN A 14 -14.45 -9.17 -3.42
C GLN A 14 -14.85 -9.71 -4.79
N CYS A 15 -14.35 -10.89 -5.15
CA CYS A 15 -14.76 -11.55 -6.39
C CYS A 15 -16.26 -11.89 -6.33
N ASN A 16 -17.03 -11.34 -7.27
CA ASN A 16 -18.49 -11.52 -7.33
C ASN A 16 -18.92 -12.89 -7.91
N SER A 17 -18.00 -13.66 -8.49
CA SER A 17 -18.26 -14.97 -9.06
C SER A 17 -17.34 -16.01 -8.39
N PRO A 18 -17.83 -16.76 -7.39
CA PRO A 18 -17.01 -17.75 -6.70
C PRO A 18 -16.54 -18.81 -7.70
N THR A 19 -15.22 -18.91 -7.83
CA THR A 19 -14.53 -19.89 -8.68
C THR A 19 -13.47 -20.61 -7.86
N GLU A 20 -13.24 -21.89 -8.17
CA GLU A 20 -12.17 -22.65 -7.54
C GLU A 20 -10.81 -22.36 -8.18
N ASP A 21 -10.78 -21.91 -9.44
CA ASP A 21 -9.54 -21.52 -10.11
C ASP A 21 -9.06 -20.17 -9.56
N THR A 22 -7.98 -20.23 -8.79
CA THR A 22 -7.35 -19.06 -8.17
C THR A 22 -6.93 -18.01 -9.22
N ARG A 23 -6.49 -18.42 -10.42
CA ARG A 23 -6.07 -17.47 -11.45
C ARG A 23 -7.24 -16.67 -11.98
N ILE A 24 -8.41 -17.30 -12.16
CA ILE A 24 -9.63 -16.63 -12.61
C ILE A 24 -10.13 -15.67 -11.51
N ALA A 25 -10.13 -16.10 -10.26
CA ALA A 25 -10.50 -15.25 -9.12
C ALA A 25 -9.61 -14.00 -9.03
N LEU A 26 -8.29 -14.18 -9.14
CA LEU A 26 -7.34 -13.07 -9.12
C LEU A 26 -7.55 -12.12 -10.30
N ALA A 27 -7.70 -12.64 -11.52
CA ALA A 27 -7.96 -11.83 -12.70
C ALA A 27 -9.24 -10.99 -12.54
N SER A 28 -10.31 -11.57 -11.98
CA SER A 28 -11.56 -10.87 -11.69
C SER A 28 -11.37 -9.73 -10.67
N VAL A 29 -10.65 -9.98 -9.59
CA VAL A 29 -10.40 -8.95 -8.56
C VAL A 29 -9.49 -7.84 -9.10
N PHE A 30 -8.39 -8.18 -9.76
CA PHE A 30 -7.50 -7.19 -10.39
C PHE A 30 -8.23 -6.36 -11.46
N SER A 31 -9.11 -6.99 -12.25
CA SER A 31 -9.93 -6.27 -13.24
C SER A 31 -11.06 -5.45 -12.61
N GLY A 32 -11.61 -5.86 -11.46
CA GLY A 32 -12.61 -5.05 -10.76
C GLY A 32 -11.97 -3.80 -10.16
N THR A 33 -10.81 -3.99 -9.54
CA THR A 33 -10.10 -2.89 -8.89
C THR A 33 -9.71 -1.77 -9.86
N ILE A 34 -9.26 -2.07 -11.10
CA ILE A 34 -8.93 -1.01 -12.09
C ILE A 34 -10.06 0.00 -12.36
N ASN A 35 -11.32 -0.39 -12.20
CA ASN A 35 -12.46 0.50 -12.47
C ASN A 35 -12.73 1.50 -11.35
N CYS A 36 -12.33 1.19 -10.11
CA CYS A 36 -12.64 2.02 -8.95
C CYS A 36 -11.49 2.97 -8.56
N PHE A 37 -10.41 3.01 -9.34
CA PHE A 37 -9.23 3.82 -9.02
C PHE A 37 -9.23 5.17 -9.70
N VAL A 38 -8.67 6.14 -8.99
CA VAL A 38 -8.29 7.42 -9.57
C VAL A 38 -6.98 7.21 -10.32
N THR A 39 -7.02 7.38 -11.64
CA THR A 39 -5.85 7.34 -12.51
C THR A 39 -4.75 8.24 -11.98
N PHE A 40 -3.49 7.84 -12.13
CA PHE A 40 -2.37 8.66 -11.70
C PHE A 40 -2.33 10.00 -12.44
N ARG A 41 -2.52 11.12 -11.71
CA ARG A 41 -2.62 12.47 -12.29
C ARG A 41 -1.34 13.31 -12.18
N GLY A 42 -0.24 12.74 -11.68
CA GLY A 42 1.03 13.46 -11.56
C GLY A 42 0.91 14.72 -10.67
N SER A 43 1.19 15.88 -11.24
CA SER A 43 1.17 17.19 -10.57
C SER A 43 0.02 18.11 -11.04
N SER A 44 -1.09 17.55 -11.54
CA SER A 44 -2.27 18.34 -11.87
C SER A 44 -2.81 19.10 -10.64
N GLU A 45 -3.63 20.13 -10.86
CA GLU A 45 -4.27 20.87 -9.76
C GLU A 45 -4.92 19.90 -8.74
N PRO A 46 -4.63 20.08 -7.45
CA PRO A 46 -5.13 19.20 -6.41
C PRO A 46 -6.63 19.42 -6.21
N GLU A 47 -7.42 18.37 -6.45
CA GLU A 47 -8.80 18.31 -5.96
C GLU A 47 -8.76 17.88 -4.48
N PRO A 48 -9.39 18.61 -3.55
CA PRO A 48 -9.16 18.46 -2.11
C PRO A 48 -9.49 17.08 -1.56
N ASN A 49 -10.39 16.34 -2.20
CA ASN A 49 -10.84 15.02 -1.77
C ASN A 49 -10.45 13.88 -2.73
N SER A 50 -9.62 14.15 -3.73
CA SER A 50 -9.25 13.18 -4.76
C SER A 50 -7.73 12.98 -4.77
N SER A 51 -7.29 11.79 -4.38
CA SER A 51 -5.88 11.40 -4.42
C SER A 51 -5.63 10.37 -5.51
N SER A 52 -4.48 10.50 -6.19
CA SER A 52 -4.05 9.49 -7.18
C SER A 52 -3.73 8.16 -6.52
N THR A 53 -4.18 7.05 -7.10
CA THR A 53 -3.78 5.72 -6.65
C THR A 53 -2.26 5.54 -6.80
N ARG A 54 -1.60 5.07 -5.73
CA ARG A 54 -0.14 4.84 -5.68
C ARG A 54 0.22 3.36 -5.80
N TRP A 55 -0.55 2.51 -5.17
CA TRP A 55 -0.33 1.07 -5.13
C TRP A 55 -1.65 0.33 -4.92
N ARG A 56 -1.62 -0.99 -5.17
CA ARG A 56 -2.75 -1.90 -5.05
C ARG A 56 -2.31 -3.16 -4.34
N SER A 57 -3.21 -3.78 -3.60
CA SER A 57 -2.98 -5.10 -3.04
C SER A 57 -4.21 -5.99 -3.14
N VAL A 58 -3.97 -7.28 -3.28
CA VAL A 58 -5.00 -8.32 -3.31
C VAL A 58 -4.58 -9.42 -2.36
N ALA A 59 -5.44 -9.77 -1.41
CA ALA A 59 -5.20 -10.85 -0.45
C ALA A 59 -6.02 -12.08 -0.84
N ASP A 60 -5.35 -13.15 -1.25
CA ASP A 60 -5.94 -14.47 -1.40
C ASP A 60 -5.92 -15.18 -0.04
N GLN A 61 -7.06 -15.12 0.65
CA GLN A 61 -7.20 -15.68 1.99
C GLN A 61 -7.19 -17.23 1.99
N LYS A 62 -7.57 -17.87 0.87
CA LYS A 62 -7.65 -19.34 0.78
C LYS A 62 -6.25 -19.94 0.68
N ASN A 63 -5.43 -19.43 -0.23
CA ASN A 63 -4.06 -19.91 -0.42
C ASN A 63 -3.02 -19.12 0.39
N LYS A 64 -3.46 -18.13 1.16
CA LYS A 64 -2.62 -17.25 1.99
C LYS A 64 -1.56 -16.51 1.18
N ASN A 65 -1.92 -16.08 -0.03
CA ASN A 65 -1.04 -15.28 -0.87
C ASN A 65 -1.41 -13.79 -0.79
N TYR A 66 -0.41 -12.92 -0.79
CA TYR A 66 -0.59 -11.46 -0.80
C TYR A 66 0.08 -10.86 -2.01
N TYR A 67 -0.71 -10.29 -2.92
CA TYR A 67 -0.25 -9.66 -4.15
C TYR A 67 -0.17 -8.16 -3.95
N PHE A 68 0.85 -7.54 -4.54
CA PHE A 68 1.06 -6.10 -4.50
C PHE A 68 1.53 -5.59 -5.86
N GLU A 69 1.07 -4.40 -6.22
CA GLU A 69 1.44 -3.69 -7.43
C GLU A 69 1.63 -2.21 -7.16
N ASN A 70 2.67 -1.62 -7.73
CA ASN A 70 2.93 -0.19 -7.67
C ASN A 70 2.52 0.45 -9.01
N VAL A 71 1.76 1.55 -8.96
CA VAL A 71 1.31 2.24 -10.20
C VAL A 71 2.48 2.83 -10.98
N LEU A 72 3.54 3.24 -10.30
CA LEU A 72 4.75 3.80 -10.94
C LEU A 72 5.71 2.73 -11.45
N ASN A 73 5.52 1.47 -11.07
CA ASN A 73 6.33 0.35 -11.50
C ASN A 73 5.43 -0.82 -11.87
N PRO A 74 5.08 -0.99 -13.17
CA PRO A 74 4.04 -1.92 -13.63
C PRO A 74 4.52 -3.38 -13.59
N ARG A 75 4.89 -3.83 -12.40
CA ARG A 75 5.27 -5.20 -12.06
C ARG A 75 4.50 -5.58 -10.81
N THR A 76 3.86 -6.73 -10.89
CA THR A 76 3.18 -7.34 -9.74
C THR A 76 4.14 -8.31 -9.08
N PHE A 77 4.13 -8.30 -7.75
CA PHE A 77 4.78 -9.34 -6.97
C PHE A 77 3.81 -9.92 -5.96
N TRP A 78 4.15 -11.07 -5.40
CA TRP A 78 3.36 -11.67 -4.34
C TRP A 78 4.22 -12.33 -3.27
N LEU A 79 3.58 -12.53 -2.13
CA LEU A 79 4.12 -13.18 -0.96
C LEU A 79 3.27 -14.41 -0.68
N ASP A 80 3.92 -15.53 -0.40
CA ASP A 80 3.27 -16.73 0.10
C ASP A 80 3.43 -16.77 1.63
N PHE A 81 2.37 -16.52 2.38
CA PHE A 81 2.45 -16.50 3.84
C PHE A 81 2.73 -17.88 4.44
N ALA A 82 2.48 -18.98 3.72
CA ALA A 82 2.84 -20.30 4.20
C ALA A 82 4.35 -20.54 4.26
N LYS A 83 5.15 -19.69 3.60
CA LYS A 83 6.62 -19.75 3.59
C LYS A 83 7.29 -18.88 4.64
N PHE A 84 6.53 -18.12 5.42
CA PHE A 84 7.07 -17.32 6.52
C PHE A 84 6.90 -18.04 7.86
N ASP A 85 7.89 -17.84 8.73
CA ASP A 85 7.80 -18.24 10.12
C ASP A 85 7.07 -17.14 10.90
N LEU A 86 5.89 -17.46 11.44
CA LEU A 86 4.99 -16.53 12.12
C LEU A 86 4.77 -16.92 13.60
N ILE A 87 5.68 -17.67 14.19
CA ILE A 87 5.67 -17.95 15.63
C ILE A 87 5.93 -16.67 16.45
N ALA A 88 5.55 -16.66 17.73
CA ALA A 88 5.63 -15.48 18.58
C ALA A 88 7.06 -14.94 18.75
N GLU A 89 8.06 -15.83 18.69
CA GLU A 89 9.49 -15.52 18.85
C GLU A 89 10.20 -15.22 17.51
N ALA A 90 9.48 -15.27 16.39
CA ALA A 90 10.08 -15.03 15.08
C ALA A 90 10.62 -13.60 14.98
N LYS A 91 11.81 -13.47 14.37
CA LYS A 91 12.41 -12.15 14.13
C LYS A 91 11.60 -11.39 13.09
N SER A 92 11.42 -10.09 13.34
CA SER A 92 10.80 -9.19 12.36
C SER A 92 11.65 -9.06 11.10
N ILE A 93 10.98 -9.06 9.96
CA ILE A 93 11.57 -8.95 8.63
C ILE A 93 10.89 -7.84 7.85
N LYS A 94 11.63 -7.20 6.95
CA LYS A 94 11.17 -6.10 6.11
C LYS A 94 11.57 -6.32 4.67
N LEU A 95 10.63 -6.00 3.77
CA LEU A 95 10.89 -5.74 2.37
C LEU A 95 10.89 -4.23 2.15
N SER A 96 12.04 -3.68 1.75
CA SER A 96 12.15 -2.25 1.41
C SER A 96 11.79 -2.05 -0.06
N LEU A 97 10.81 -1.18 -0.32
CA LEU A 97 10.39 -0.78 -1.67
C LEU A 97 10.76 0.68 -1.95
N ASP A 98 11.73 1.23 -1.21
CA ASP A 98 12.21 2.59 -1.41
C ASP A 98 12.90 2.75 -2.77
N ARG A 99 13.00 3.99 -3.25
CA ARG A 99 13.73 4.34 -4.49
C ARG A 99 13.24 3.61 -5.74
N ASN A 100 11.96 3.23 -5.79
CA ASN A 100 11.35 2.55 -6.94
C ASN A 100 12.04 1.23 -7.35
N VAL A 101 12.48 0.42 -6.37
CA VAL A 101 13.08 -0.90 -6.64
C VAL A 101 12.12 -1.74 -7.52
N CYS A 102 12.67 -2.29 -8.60
CA CYS A 102 11.94 -3.16 -9.53
C CYS A 102 11.97 -4.61 -9.08
N VAL A 103 10.86 -5.07 -8.50
CA VAL A 103 10.65 -6.46 -8.10
C VAL A 103 9.47 -7.08 -8.85
N ASN A 104 9.47 -8.39 -9.03
CA ASN A 104 8.41 -9.16 -9.69
C ASN A 104 8.44 -10.59 -9.15
N GLY A 105 7.29 -11.25 -9.14
CA GLY A 105 7.23 -12.67 -8.79
C GLY A 105 7.04 -12.93 -7.30
N LEU A 106 7.43 -14.13 -6.88
CA LEU A 106 7.44 -14.54 -5.48
C LEU A 106 8.63 -13.92 -4.75
N LEU A 107 8.38 -13.14 -3.68
CA LEU A 107 9.43 -12.35 -3.00
C LEU A 107 9.79 -12.80 -1.59
N ASN A 108 9.38 -13.98 -1.15
CA ASN A 108 9.66 -14.45 0.23
C ASN A 108 11.16 -14.42 0.60
N SER A 109 12.07 -14.68 -0.33
CA SER A 109 13.51 -14.80 -0.08
C SER A 109 14.27 -13.47 0.01
N ILE A 110 13.69 -12.35 -0.43
CA ILE A 110 14.39 -11.07 -0.48
C ILE A 110 14.18 -10.21 0.79
N PHE A 111 13.33 -10.68 1.70
CA PHE A 111 13.12 -10.03 3.00
C PHE A 111 14.41 -10.05 3.82
N ARG A 112 14.64 -8.97 4.56
CA ARG A 112 15.80 -8.82 5.45
C ARG A 112 15.33 -8.62 6.89
N PRO A 113 16.05 -9.16 7.89
CA PRO A 113 15.79 -8.86 9.29
C PRO A 113 15.78 -7.34 9.51
N ALA A 114 14.79 -6.85 10.24
CA ALA A 114 14.65 -5.44 10.56
C ALA A 114 13.86 -5.26 11.85
N GLU A 115 14.17 -4.21 12.60
CA GLU A 115 13.37 -3.80 13.76
C GLU A 115 11.97 -3.34 13.32
N PRO A 116 10.91 -3.64 14.10
CA PRO A 116 9.58 -3.08 13.89
C PRO A 116 9.62 -1.55 13.82
N PHE A 117 8.80 -0.97 12.94
CA PHE A 117 8.72 0.49 12.87
C PHE A 117 8.03 1.04 14.11
N LYS A 118 8.47 2.23 14.56
CA LYS A 118 7.84 2.94 15.66
C LYS A 118 6.50 3.52 15.20
N PHE A 119 5.41 3.14 15.86
CA PHE A 119 4.13 3.80 15.68
C PHE A 119 4.20 5.24 16.18
N TRP A 120 3.60 6.16 15.44
CA TRP A 120 3.44 7.52 15.92
C TRP A 120 2.31 7.56 16.94
N GLU A 121 2.62 8.07 18.13
CA GLU A 121 1.60 8.37 19.14
C GLU A 121 0.88 9.64 18.71
N CYS A 122 -0.45 9.62 18.73
CA CYS A 122 -1.26 10.78 18.42
C CYS A 122 -1.20 11.78 19.58
N SER A 123 -0.13 12.57 19.65
CA SER A 123 -0.08 13.76 20.50
C SER A 123 -0.78 14.90 19.77
N SER A 124 -2.02 15.16 20.13
CA SER A 124 -2.92 16.16 19.52
C SER A 124 -2.46 17.63 19.66
N LEU A 125 -1.24 17.91 20.11
CA LEU A 125 -0.79 19.28 20.40
C LEU A 125 0.25 19.84 19.43
N MET A 126 0.83 19.04 18.53
CA MET A 126 1.94 19.51 17.69
C MET A 126 1.54 20.12 16.33
N LEU A 127 0.26 20.03 15.94
CA LEU A 127 -0.22 20.55 14.64
C LEU A 127 -0.84 21.96 14.71
N ILE A 128 -1.10 22.51 15.90
CA ILE A 128 -1.71 23.85 16.03
C ILE A 128 -0.65 24.96 16.10
N TYR A 129 0.55 24.70 16.65
CA TYR A 129 1.55 25.77 16.84
C TYR A 129 2.28 26.21 15.57
N SER A 130 2.30 25.40 14.50
CA SER A 130 2.90 25.80 13.22
C SER A 130 2.03 26.75 12.40
N TRP A 131 0.76 26.93 12.75
CA TRP A 131 -0.22 27.71 11.99
C TRP A 131 -0.54 29.09 12.57
N LEU A 132 0.04 29.44 13.73
CA LEU A 132 -0.26 30.68 14.45
C LEU A 132 0.93 31.64 14.60
N SER A 133 2.10 31.32 14.04
CA SER A 133 3.30 32.17 14.16
C SER A 133 3.65 33.02 12.94
N GLU A 134 2.89 32.97 11.84
CA GLU A 134 3.24 33.75 10.62
C GLU A 134 2.33 34.96 10.34
N ASP A 135 1.26 35.21 11.11
CA ASP A 135 0.35 36.35 10.86
C ASP A 135 0.18 37.30 12.07
N ILE A 136 1.29 37.70 12.71
CA ILE A 136 1.28 38.88 13.60
C ILE A 136 2.44 39.84 13.23
N LEU A 137 2.14 40.68 12.23
CA LEU A 137 2.52 42.10 12.08
C LEU A 137 3.99 42.46 11.79
N PRO A 138 4.27 43.61 11.12
CA PRO A 138 3.59 44.92 11.20
C PRO A 138 2.45 45.18 10.21
#